data_AF-Q849E3-F1
#
_entry.id   AF-Q849E3-F1
#
_cell.length_a   1.000
_cell.length_b   1.000
_cell.length_c   1.000
_cell.angle_alpha   90.00
_cell.angle_beta   90.00
_cell.angle_gamma   90.00
#
_symmetry.space_group_name_H-M   'P 1'
#
loop_
_entity.id
_entity.type
_entity.pdbx_description
1 polymer ?
#
loop_
_entity_poly.entity_id
_entity_poly.type
_entity_poly.pdbx_seq_one_letter_code
_entity_poly.pdbx_strand_id
1 'polypeptide(L)'
;MTTDQGSAEFVYLIGAGGLDLVKIGTSADVAKRVRAMQTGLPLTLSVLWTCEGGRELEKALHLEFQKYNRRGEWFDLTSLGDPVAIVSEAVRRLAPSFGLPVPPPRTSQDVTEAPVTILVPGCVRLERTLTSRPMTWYECEDFELPPASVALASVYRTVQYSAAGVILAVTQTLVHGEHTLPKGFSGP
;
A
#
# COMPACT_ATOMS: atom_id res chain seq x y z
N MET A 1 16.20 -36.64 5.41
CA MET A 1 16.19 -35.45 4.53
C MET A 1 15.17 -34.49 5.10
N THR A 2 15.62 -33.60 5.98
CA THR A 2 14.78 -32.56 6.61
C THR A 2 14.57 -31.46 5.59
N THR A 3 13.34 -31.28 5.14
CA THR A 3 12.92 -30.14 4.32
C THR A 3 13.06 -28.89 5.18
N ASP A 4 14.08 -28.08 4.90
CA ASP A 4 14.26 -26.77 5.50
C ASP A 4 13.12 -25.87 4.99
N GLN A 5 12.07 -25.70 5.80
CA GLN A 5 11.05 -24.70 5.53
C GLN A 5 11.64 -23.34 5.87
N GLY A 6 12.37 -22.77 4.90
CA GLY A 6 12.90 -21.42 5.00
C GLY A 6 11.77 -20.44 5.30
N SER A 7 11.87 -19.73 6.41
CA SER A 7 10.95 -18.66 6.77
C SER A 7 10.87 -17.65 5.62
N ALA A 8 9.68 -17.46 5.05
CA ALA A 8 9.46 -16.50 3.98
C ALA A 8 9.93 -15.10 4.42
N GLU A 9 10.87 -14.52 3.67
CA GLU A 9 11.38 -13.17 3.89
C GLU A 9 10.61 -12.21 2.97
N PHE A 10 10.32 -11.01 3.48
CA PHE A 10 9.56 -10.00 2.73
C PHE A 10 10.42 -8.77 2.51
N VAL A 11 10.33 -8.19 1.33
CA VAL A 11 10.79 -6.82 1.06
C VAL A 11 9.65 -5.86 1.41
N TYR A 12 9.96 -4.76 2.07
CA TYR A 12 8.99 -3.72 2.43
C TYR A 12 9.44 -2.35 1.97
N LEU A 13 8.45 -1.47 1.83
CA LEU A 13 8.60 -0.04 1.67
C LEU A 13 7.92 0.66 2.84
N ILE A 14 8.66 1.46 3.60
CA ILE A 14 8.16 2.23 4.74
C ILE A 14 8.28 3.73 4.46
N GLY A 15 7.21 4.48 4.67
CA GLY A 15 7.24 5.95 4.65
C GLY A 15 7.46 6.53 6.05
N ALA A 16 8.14 7.66 6.13
CA ALA A 16 8.26 8.46 7.35
C ALA A 16 7.30 9.67 7.28
N GLY A 17 6.37 9.76 8.22
CA GLY A 17 5.39 10.85 8.26
C GLY A 17 6.05 12.22 8.30
N GLY A 18 5.60 13.13 7.42
CA GLY A 18 6.14 14.48 7.29
C GLY A 18 7.44 14.58 6.49
N LEU A 19 7.95 13.48 5.92
CA LEU A 19 9.10 13.46 5.02
C LEU A 19 8.75 12.72 3.73
N ASP A 20 9.28 13.21 2.62
CA ASP A 20 9.18 12.53 1.32
C ASP A 20 10.25 11.42 1.15
N LEU A 21 10.50 10.68 2.24
CA LEU A 21 11.50 9.63 2.29
C LEU A 21 10.84 8.28 2.51
N VAL A 22 11.30 7.32 1.70
CA VAL A 22 10.92 5.92 1.83
C VAL A 22 12.12 5.06 2.18
N LYS A 23 11.89 4.05 3.01
CA LYS A 23 12.86 3.05 3.39
C LYS A 23 12.55 1.73 2.69
N ILE A 24 13.54 1.18 2.00
CA ILE A 24 13.48 -0.16 1.41
C ILE A 24 14.27 -1.11 2.30
N GLY A 25 13.68 -2.20 2.76
CA GLY A 25 14.41 -3.22 3.52
C GLY A 25 13.72 -4.57 3.55
N THR A 26 14.34 -5.58 4.18
CA THR A 26 13.72 -6.91 4.35
C THR A 26 13.42 -7.28 5.80
N SER A 27 12.42 -8.15 5.98
CA SER A 27 12.15 -8.83 7.26
C SER A 27 11.24 -10.03 7.09
N ALA A 28 11.40 -11.04 7.95
CA ALA A 28 10.39 -12.09 8.13
C ALA A 28 9.16 -11.61 8.93
N ASP A 29 9.27 -10.51 9.68
CA ASP A 29 8.17 -9.89 10.45
C ASP A 29 8.26 -8.37 10.34
N VAL A 30 7.68 -7.83 9.26
CA VAL A 30 7.67 -6.39 8.94
C VAL A 30 7.02 -5.58 10.06
N ALA A 31 5.92 -6.06 10.64
CA ALA A 31 5.18 -5.35 11.68
C ALA A 31 6.00 -5.21 12.98
N LYS A 32 6.71 -6.28 13.40
CA LYS A 32 7.64 -6.22 14.52
C LYS A 32 8.84 -5.32 14.21
N ARG A 33 9.36 -5.36 12.99
CA ARG A 33 10.48 -4.50 12.55
C ARG A 33 10.10 -3.02 12.60
N VAL A 34 8.94 -2.64 12.08
CA VAL A 34 8.42 -1.26 12.13
C VAL A 34 8.28 -0.78 13.57
N ARG A 35 7.64 -1.57 14.44
CA ARG A 35 7.50 -1.23 15.88
C ARG A 35 8.85 -1.02 16.55
N ALA A 36 9.83 -1.87 16.27
CA ALA A 36 11.18 -1.73 16.81
C ALA A 36 11.92 -0.50 16.27
N MET A 37 11.65 -0.07 15.03
CA MET A 37 12.25 1.16 14.47
C MET A 37 11.55 2.43 15.01
N GLN A 38 10.24 2.37 15.25
CA GLN A 38 9.45 3.49 15.75
C GLN A 38 9.95 3.99 17.11
N THR A 39 10.48 3.13 17.97
CA THR A 39 11.00 3.53 19.29
C THR A 39 12.20 4.47 19.21
N GLY A 40 12.95 4.44 18.10
CA GLY A 40 14.10 5.30 17.85
C GLY A 40 13.81 6.52 16.96
N LEU A 41 12.55 6.71 16.53
CA LEU A 41 12.17 7.75 15.58
C LEU A 41 10.95 8.55 16.09
N PRO A 42 11.04 9.89 16.17
CA PRO A 42 9.91 10.71 16.59
C PRO A 42 8.83 10.82 15.50
N LEU A 43 9.13 10.42 14.25
CA LEU A 43 8.22 10.46 13.11
C LEU A 43 7.42 9.16 13.04
N THR A 44 6.14 9.26 12.68
CA THR A 44 5.28 8.08 12.48
C THR A 44 5.73 7.30 11.25
N LEU A 45 6.03 6.01 11.43
CA LEU A 45 6.36 5.10 10.34
C LEU A 45 5.12 4.38 9.85
N SER A 46 4.95 4.29 8.53
CA SER A 46 3.86 3.55 7.88
C SER A 46 4.41 2.57 6.87
N VAL A 47 3.87 1.34 6.85
CA VAL A 47 4.18 0.36 5.80
C VAL A 47 3.36 0.75 4.58
N LEU A 48 4.02 1.17 3.51
CA LEU A 48 3.38 1.57 2.26
C LEU A 48 3.14 0.37 1.33
N TRP A 49 4.05 -0.62 1.40
CA TRP A 49 4.00 -1.78 0.52
C TRP A 49 4.89 -2.93 1.02
N THR A 50 4.55 -4.16 0.64
CA THR A 50 5.35 -5.37 0.90
C THR A 50 5.20 -6.39 -0.22
N CYS A 51 6.24 -7.17 -0.49
CA CYS A 51 6.18 -8.37 -1.34
C CYS A 51 7.07 -9.48 -0.79
N GLU A 52 6.87 -10.71 -1.25
CA GLU A 52 7.84 -11.78 -1.03
C GLU A 52 9.19 -11.40 -1.64
N GLY A 53 10.28 -11.71 -0.95
CA GLY A 53 11.60 -11.38 -1.42
C GLY A 53 12.70 -11.83 -0.48
N GLY A 54 13.80 -11.09 -0.49
CA GLY A 54 14.92 -11.35 0.39
C GLY A 54 16.08 -10.40 0.11
N ARG A 55 17.19 -10.63 0.79
CA ARG A 55 18.37 -9.75 0.74
C ARG A 55 18.90 -9.47 -0.67
N GLU A 56 18.84 -10.44 -1.58
CA GLU A 56 19.31 -10.25 -2.96
C GLU A 56 18.41 -9.27 -3.73
N LEU A 57 17.08 -9.37 -3.55
CA LEU A 57 16.13 -8.43 -4.15
C LEU A 57 16.26 -7.03 -3.54
N GLU A 58 16.40 -6.93 -2.21
CA GLU A 58 16.66 -5.65 -1.53
C GLU A 58 17.92 -4.97 -2.07
N LYS A 59 19.02 -5.73 -2.16
CA LYS A 59 20.28 -5.22 -2.69
C LYS A 59 20.14 -4.74 -4.12
N ALA A 60 19.43 -5.47 -4.96
CA ALA A 60 19.16 -5.06 -6.33
C ALA A 60 18.35 -3.75 -6.40
N LEU A 61 17.33 -3.59 -5.55
CA LEU A 61 16.55 -2.35 -5.44
C LEU A 61 17.40 -1.18 -4.92
N HIS A 62 18.27 -1.41 -3.93
CA HIS A 62 19.17 -0.37 -3.43
C HIS A 62 20.16 0.09 -4.51
N LEU A 63 20.64 -0.83 -5.35
CA LEU A 63 21.49 -0.50 -6.50
C LEU A 63 20.70 0.27 -7.57
N GLU A 64 19.48 -0.17 -7.88
CA GLU A 64 18.61 0.50 -8.86
C GLU A 64 18.27 1.94 -8.45
N PHE A 65 18.01 2.17 -7.16
CA PHE A 65 17.68 3.48 -6.63
C PHE A 65 18.86 4.22 -5.97
N GLN A 66 20.10 3.79 -6.20
CA GLN A 66 21.28 4.36 -5.54
C GLN A 66 21.40 5.89 -5.73
N LYS A 67 21.02 6.38 -6.92
CA LYS A 67 21.02 7.82 -7.24
C LYS A 67 20.06 8.65 -6.35
N TYR A 68 19.05 8.01 -5.79
CA TYR A 68 18.01 8.61 -4.94
C TYR A 68 18.25 8.36 -3.46
N ASN A 69 19.34 7.68 -3.11
CA ASN A 69 19.71 7.43 -1.72
C ASN A 69 20.05 8.74 -1.01
N ARG A 70 19.36 9.02 0.09
CA ARG A 70 19.63 10.20 0.92
C ARG A 70 20.48 9.87 2.13
N ARG A 71 20.16 8.76 2.81
CA ARG A 71 20.89 8.32 3.99
C ARG A 71 20.62 6.85 4.32
N GLY A 72 21.66 6.02 4.25
CA GLY A 72 21.55 4.61 4.63
C GLY A 72 20.58 3.88 3.71
N GLU A 73 19.45 3.43 4.26
CA GLU A 73 18.41 2.70 3.52
C GLU A 73 17.20 3.62 3.17
N TRP A 74 17.35 4.94 3.28
CA TRP A 74 16.32 5.93 2.98
C TRP A 74 16.55 6.60 1.63
N PHE A 75 15.50 6.63 0.81
CA PHE A 75 15.49 7.08 -0.57
C PHE A 75 14.43 8.16 -0.78
N ASP A 76 14.72 9.12 -1.65
CA ASP A 76 13.79 10.15 -2.11
C ASP A 76 13.41 9.86 -3.57
N LEU A 77 12.27 9.22 -3.75
CA LEU A 77 11.78 8.79 -5.07
C LEU A 77 10.80 9.78 -5.69
N THR A 78 10.54 10.93 -5.07
CA THR A 78 9.52 11.90 -5.52
C THR A 78 9.74 12.35 -6.96
N SER A 79 10.99 12.57 -7.35
CA SER A 79 11.36 12.96 -8.72
C SER A 79 11.06 11.91 -9.80
N LEU A 80 10.77 10.67 -9.39
CA LEU A 80 10.41 9.56 -10.27
C LEU A 80 8.89 9.29 -10.30
N GLY A 81 8.09 9.86 -9.39
CA GLY A 81 6.66 9.58 -9.22
C GLY A 81 6.32 8.87 -7.90
N ASP A 82 5.22 8.09 -7.87
CA ASP A 82 4.78 7.32 -6.69
C ASP A 82 5.86 6.30 -6.26
N PRO A 83 6.44 6.44 -5.05
CA PRO A 83 7.44 5.50 -4.55
C PRO A 83 7.00 4.05 -4.59
N VAL A 84 5.71 3.76 -4.34
CA VAL A 84 5.24 2.37 -4.37
C VAL A 84 5.15 1.86 -5.80
N ALA A 85 4.56 2.62 -6.73
CA ALA A 85 4.48 2.24 -8.13
C ALA A 85 5.86 1.94 -8.70
N ILE A 86 6.81 2.85 -8.49
CA ILE A 86 8.20 2.72 -8.96
C ILE A 86 8.86 1.46 -8.40
N VAL A 87 8.79 1.26 -7.08
CA VAL A 87 9.42 0.12 -6.43
C VAL A 87 8.74 -1.18 -6.83
N SER A 88 7.41 -1.21 -6.93
CA SER A 88 6.68 -2.40 -7.36
C SER A 88 7.01 -2.81 -8.79
N GLU A 89 7.16 -1.85 -9.70
CA GLU A 89 7.53 -2.14 -11.09
C GLU A 89 9.00 -2.60 -11.19
N ALA A 90 9.90 -1.99 -10.42
CA ALA A 90 11.27 -2.47 -10.29
C ALA A 90 11.31 -3.93 -9.78
N VAL A 91 10.54 -4.26 -8.75
CA VAL A 91 10.43 -5.64 -8.25
C VAL A 91 9.91 -6.57 -9.32
N ARG A 92 8.89 -6.20 -10.11
CA ARG A 92 8.36 -7.05 -11.19
C ARG A 92 9.42 -7.38 -12.24
N ARG A 93 10.33 -6.44 -12.52
CA ARG A 93 11.45 -6.65 -13.45
C ARG A 93 12.56 -7.52 -12.84
N LEU A 94 12.86 -7.34 -11.55
CA LEU A 94 13.99 -7.97 -10.87
C LEU A 94 13.67 -9.35 -10.28
N ALA A 95 12.47 -9.56 -9.73
CA ALA A 95 12.07 -10.77 -9.01
C ALA A 95 12.28 -12.07 -9.82
N PRO A 96 11.97 -12.13 -11.14
CA PRO A 96 12.19 -13.34 -11.94
C PRO A 96 13.64 -13.82 -11.95
N SER A 97 14.61 -12.89 -11.92
CA SER A 97 16.05 -13.22 -11.92
C SER A 97 16.51 -13.91 -10.64
N PHE A 98 15.70 -13.86 -9.58
CA PHE A 98 15.96 -14.51 -8.29
C PHE A 98 15.05 -15.71 -8.02
N GLY A 99 14.23 -16.13 -9.00
CA GLY A 99 13.26 -17.22 -8.82
C GLY A 99 12.09 -16.86 -7.88
N LEU A 100 11.87 -15.57 -7.62
CA LEU A 100 10.77 -15.07 -6.79
C LEU A 100 9.49 -14.90 -7.61
N PRO A 101 8.31 -15.04 -6.99
CA PRO A 101 7.06 -14.77 -7.68
C PRO A 101 6.99 -13.29 -8.08
N VAL A 102 6.51 -13.04 -9.30
CA VAL A 102 6.25 -11.68 -9.76
C VAL A 102 5.03 -11.16 -9.00
N PRO A 103 5.16 -10.07 -8.22
CA PRO A 103 3.99 -9.51 -7.57
C PRO A 103 3.00 -9.02 -8.64
N PRO A 104 1.70 -9.12 -8.40
CA PRO A 104 0.71 -8.57 -9.32
C PRO A 104 1.02 -7.09 -9.56
N PRO A 105 0.72 -6.55 -10.76
CA PRO A 105 0.79 -5.12 -11.00
C PRO A 105 0.09 -4.39 -9.86
N ARG A 106 0.66 -3.27 -9.41
CA ARG A 106 -0.11 -2.35 -8.59
C ARG A 106 -1.23 -1.81 -9.48
N THR A 107 -2.37 -2.49 -9.51
CA THR A 107 -3.63 -1.85 -9.86
C THR A 107 -3.75 -0.74 -8.83
N SER A 108 -3.84 0.51 -9.27
CA SER A 108 -4.35 1.57 -8.40
C SER A 108 -5.75 1.14 -7.99
N GLN A 109 -5.84 0.37 -6.92
CA GLN A 109 -7.10 0.10 -6.26
C GLN A 109 -7.42 1.43 -5.60
N ASP A 110 -8.35 2.16 -6.20
CA ASP A 110 -9.30 3.06 -5.52
C ASP A 110 -9.67 4.33 -6.32
N VAL A 111 -9.42 4.41 -7.62
CA VAL A 111 -10.01 5.46 -8.46
C VAL A 111 -11.05 4.84 -9.38
N THR A 112 -12.29 4.76 -8.88
CA THR A 112 -13.46 4.49 -9.71
C THR A 112 -14.50 5.56 -9.42
N GLU A 113 -15.11 6.13 -10.46
CA GLU A 113 -16.19 7.13 -10.31
C GLU A 113 -17.43 6.58 -9.57
N ALA A 114 -17.48 5.25 -9.34
CA ALA A 114 -18.53 4.58 -8.58
C ALA A 114 -17.99 3.42 -7.72
N PRO A 115 -18.51 3.20 -6.50
CA PRO A 115 -18.02 2.14 -5.62
C PRO A 115 -18.33 0.74 -6.14
N VAL A 116 -17.29 -0.10 -6.18
CA VAL A 116 -17.37 -1.48 -6.68
C VAL A 116 -18.15 -2.36 -5.70
N THR A 117 -19.26 -2.94 -6.17
CA THR A 117 -20.18 -3.77 -5.38
C THR A 117 -20.06 -5.26 -5.73
N ILE A 118 -18.85 -5.80 -5.77
CA ILE A 118 -18.65 -7.23 -6.06
C ILE A 118 -18.72 -8.01 -4.73
N LEU A 119 -19.65 -8.96 -4.63
CA LEU A 119 -19.77 -9.86 -3.47
C LEU A 119 -18.90 -11.10 -3.66
N VAL A 120 -18.11 -11.44 -2.64
CA VAL A 120 -17.28 -12.65 -2.64
C VAL A 120 -18.16 -13.86 -2.30
N PRO A 121 -18.03 -15.01 -3.01
CA PRO A 121 -18.72 -16.23 -2.64
C PRO A 121 -18.55 -16.59 -1.17
N GLY A 122 -19.65 -16.94 -0.48
CA GLY A 122 -19.65 -17.25 0.95
C GLY A 122 -19.82 -16.04 1.88
N CYS A 123 -19.96 -14.83 1.35
CA CYS A 123 -20.32 -13.66 2.14
C CYS A 123 -21.76 -13.76 2.65
N VAL A 124 -21.95 -13.61 3.97
CA VAL A 124 -23.28 -13.58 4.60
C VAL A 124 -23.53 -12.31 5.41
N ARG A 125 -22.49 -11.53 5.72
CA ARG A 125 -22.61 -10.24 6.41
C ARG A 125 -21.72 -9.21 5.74
N LEU A 126 -22.27 -8.01 5.58
CA LEU A 126 -21.59 -6.84 5.02
C LEU A 126 -21.55 -5.75 6.08
N GLU A 127 -20.42 -5.06 6.15
CA GLU A 127 -20.27 -3.83 6.91
C GLU A 127 -19.79 -2.74 5.96
N ARG A 128 -20.57 -1.66 5.88
CA ARG A 128 -20.32 -0.57 4.94
C ARG A 128 -20.18 0.72 5.72
N THR A 129 -19.05 1.38 5.54
CA THR A 129 -18.77 2.66 6.18
C THR A 129 -18.44 3.70 5.12
N LEU A 130 -18.99 4.89 5.30
CA LEU A 130 -18.59 6.08 4.56
C LEU A 130 -17.90 7.01 5.54
N THR A 131 -16.66 7.39 5.22
CA THR A 131 -15.94 8.43 5.95
C THR A 131 -15.50 9.52 4.99
N SER A 132 -15.23 10.70 5.52
CA SER A 132 -14.63 11.79 4.75
C SER A 132 -13.27 12.12 5.34
N ARG A 133 -12.28 12.32 4.47
CA ARG A 133 -10.95 12.78 4.89
C ARG A 133 -10.34 13.71 3.84
N PRO A 134 -9.38 14.57 4.25
CA PRO A 134 -8.53 15.26 3.30
C PRO A 134 -7.88 14.26 2.34
N MET A 135 -7.87 14.60 1.06
CA MET A 135 -7.10 13.87 0.08
C MET A 135 -5.61 14.09 0.34
N THR A 136 -4.86 13.02 0.17
CA THR A 136 -3.41 13.11 0.03
C THR A 136 -3.10 13.78 -1.30
N TRP A 137 -1.90 14.35 -1.43
CA TRP A 137 -1.51 15.05 -2.65
C TRP A 137 -1.52 14.13 -3.89
N TYR A 138 -1.24 12.84 -3.73
CA TYR A 138 -1.31 11.84 -4.79
C TYR A 138 -2.74 11.57 -5.26
N GLU A 139 -3.70 11.50 -4.34
CA GLU A 139 -5.11 11.34 -4.69
C GLU A 139 -5.62 12.58 -5.43
N CYS A 140 -5.13 13.77 -5.07
CA CYS A 140 -5.39 14.97 -5.84
C CYS A 140 -4.87 14.82 -7.28
N GLU A 141 -3.65 14.33 -7.50
CA GLU A 141 -3.13 14.08 -8.85
C GLU A 141 -3.97 13.05 -9.63
N ASP A 142 -4.37 11.96 -8.98
CA ASP A 142 -5.23 10.91 -9.58
C ASP A 142 -6.61 11.43 -10.01
N PHE A 143 -7.13 12.47 -9.34
CA PHE A 143 -8.37 13.17 -9.70
C PHE A 143 -8.13 14.41 -10.59
N GLU A 144 -6.92 14.58 -11.14
CA GLU A 144 -6.52 15.75 -11.94
C GLU A 144 -6.70 17.10 -11.21
N LEU A 145 -6.57 17.09 -9.88
CA LEU A 145 -6.65 18.26 -9.01
C LEU A 145 -5.27 18.84 -8.72
N PRO A 146 -5.18 20.16 -8.43
CA PRO A 146 -3.93 20.77 -8.00
C PRO A 146 -3.36 20.10 -6.73
N PRO A 147 -2.02 19.87 -6.64
CA PRO A 147 -1.39 19.19 -5.49
C PRO A 147 -1.59 19.88 -4.13
N ALA A 148 -1.94 21.16 -4.13
CA ALA A 148 -2.24 21.95 -2.94
C ALA A 148 -3.75 21.99 -2.58
N SER A 149 -4.58 21.18 -3.22
CA SER A 149 -6.02 21.16 -2.98
C SER A 149 -6.32 20.55 -1.61
N VAL A 150 -7.02 21.30 -0.75
CA VAL A 150 -7.58 20.82 0.54
C VAL A 150 -8.84 19.97 0.34
N ALA A 151 -8.97 19.35 -0.82
CA ALA A 151 -10.19 18.70 -1.25
C ALA A 151 -10.43 17.43 -0.42
N LEU A 152 -11.69 17.23 -0.04
CA LEU A 152 -12.10 16.05 0.70
C LEU A 152 -12.41 14.91 -0.28
N ALA A 153 -11.98 13.71 0.07
CA ALA A 153 -12.46 12.48 -0.53
C ALA A 153 -13.51 11.84 0.37
N SER A 154 -14.57 11.35 -0.26
CA SER A 154 -15.47 10.37 0.33
C SER A 154 -14.85 8.99 0.18
N VAL A 155 -14.61 8.31 1.29
CA VAL A 155 -14.01 6.98 1.34
C VAL A 155 -15.10 5.97 1.64
N TYR A 156 -15.47 5.22 0.63
CA TYR A 156 -16.42 4.12 0.73
C TYR A 156 -15.67 2.84 1.07
N ARG A 157 -15.92 2.27 2.24
CA ARG A 157 -15.32 1.01 2.66
C ARG A 157 -16.38 -0.06 2.83
N THR A 158 -16.16 -1.22 2.23
CA THR A 158 -17.00 -2.42 2.42
C THR A 158 -16.17 -3.56 2.97
N VAL A 159 -16.60 -4.13 4.08
CA VAL A 159 -16.05 -5.38 4.64
C VAL A 159 -17.07 -6.48 4.46
N GLN A 160 -16.62 -7.62 3.93
CA GLN A 160 -17.44 -8.80 3.70
C GLN A 160 -17.02 -9.90 4.67
N TYR A 161 -17.98 -10.55 5.31
CA TYR A 161 -17.74 -11.58 6.31
C TYR A 161 -18.41 -12.91 5.94
N SER A 162 -17.76 -14.00 6.29
CA SER A 162 -18.35 -15.35 6.26
C SER A 162 -19.30 -15.57 7.43
N ALA A 163 -20.03 -16.69 7.42
CA ALA A 163 -20.92 -17.09 8.52
C ALA A 163 -20.18 -17.32 9.85
N ALA A 164 -18.89 -17.64 9.80
CA ALA A 164 -18.04 -17.77 10.98
C ALA A 164 -17.49 -16.41 11.49
N GLY A 165 -17.85 -15.29 10.85
CA GLY A 165 -17.37 -13.96 11.21
C GLY A 165 -15.96 -13.62 10.70
N VAL A 166 -15.40 -14.44 9.81
CA VAL A 166 -14.08 -14.20 9.19
C VAL A 166 -14.23 -13.17 8.06
N ILE A 167 -13.30 -12.22 7.98
CA ILE A 167 -13.25 -11.25 6.87
C ILE A 167 -12.84 -11.97 5.59
N LEU A 168 -13.70 -11.93 4.58
CA LEU A 168 -13.46 -12.50 3.24
C LEU A 168 -12.85 -11.49 2.28
N ALA A 169 -13.25 -10.22 2.39
CA ALA A 169 -12.72 -9.15 1.56
C ALA A 169 -12.94 -7.79 2.24
N VAL A 170 -12.04 -6.86 1.92
CA VAL A 170 -12.18 -5.44 2.21
C VAL A 170 -12.00 -4.71 0.90
N THR A 171 -12.98 -3.91 0.50
CA THR A 171 -12.87 -3.00 -0.63
C THR A 171 -12.95 -1.57 -0.14
N GLN A 172 -12.18 -0.70 -0.77
CA GLN A 172 -12.26 0.73 -0.56
C GLN A 172 -12.50 1.39 -1.93
N THR A 173 -13.10 2.57 -1.93
CA THR A 173 -13.24 3.40 -3.12
C THR A 173 -13.19 4.84 -2.68
N LEU A 174 -12.32 5.62 -3.32
CA LEU A 174 -12.28 7.06 -3.13
C LEU A 174 -13.14 7.72 -4.20
N VAL A 175 -13.95 8.67 -3.76
CA VAL A 175 -14.76 9.51 -4.64
C VAL A 175 -14.51 10.97 -4.27
N HIS A 176 -14.21 11.77 -5.28
CA HIS A 176 -14.12 13.22 -5.17
C HIS A 176 -15.33 13.90 -5.83
N GLY A 177 -15.72 15.07 -5.32
CA GLY A 177 -16.83 15.88 -5.85
C GLY A 177 -18.22 15.43 -5.36
N GLU A 178 -19.25 16.11 -5.86
CA GLU A 178 -20.64 15.72 -5.60
C GLU A 178 -20.97 14.41 -6.29
N HIS A 179 -21.58 13.49 -5.55
CA HIS A 179 -22.02 12.20 -6.07
C HIS A 179 -23.21 11.70 -5.25
N THR A 180 -23.96 10.77 -5.84
CA THR A 180 -25.11 10.18 -5.15
C THR A 180 -24.64 9.12 -4.16
N LEU A 181 -25.13 9.19 -2.90
CA LEU A 181 -24.85 8.18 -1.89
C LEU A 181 -25.34 6.79 -2.36
N PRO A 182 -24.46 5.79 -2.48
CA PRO A 182 -24.86 4.43 -2.84
C PRO A 182 -25.70 3.77 -1.74
N LYS A 183 -26.69 2.96 -2.15
CA LYS A 183 -27.56 2.25 -1.22
C LYS A 183 -26.78 1.32 -0.28
N GLY A 184 -27.10 1.39 1.02
CA GLY A 184 -26.55 0.49 2.04
C GLY A 184 -25.23 0.96 2.68
N PHE A 185 -24.78 2.18 2.39
CA PHE A 185 -23.77 2.88 3.19
C PHE A 185 -24.47 3.78 4.21
N SER A 186 -24.01 3.69 5.46
CA SER A 186 -24.40 4.64 6.50
C SER A 186 -23.38 5.77 6.49
N GLY A 187 -23.83 6.99 6.21
CA GLY A 187 -23.02 8.20 6.33
C GLY A 187 -22.83 8.62 7.79
N PRO A 188 -21.89 9.53 8.07
CA PRO A 188 -21.93 10.34 9.28
C PRO A 188 -23.14 11.29 9.31
#